data_AF-A0A4Q5QP94-F1
#
_entry.id   AF-A0A4Q5QP94-F1
#
_cell.length_a   1.000
_cell.length_b   1.000
_cell.length_c   1.000
_cell.angle_alpha   90.00
_cell.angle_beta   90.00
_cell.angle_gamma   90.00
#
_symmetry.space_group_name_H-M   'P 1'
#
loop_
_entity.id
_entity.type
_entity.pdbx_description
1 polymer ?
#
loop_
_entity_poly.entity_id
_entity_poly.type
_entity_poly.pdbx_seq_one_letter_code
_entity_poly.pdbx_strand_id
1 'polypeptide(L)'
;MMHRRELMAASLAVSAAWAARADAADGTPFDGSTVKKLARDRAATAFKPADRSLPDALSKIGYDEYRTIRFDPAQSLWRGAGLPFEAQFFHRGWLYPDRVDIFEVVDGVAQPVVYRPDMFSFGAGLQRPQGDAARAGGSRQSPDHAPHRPGVAAIRRQ
;
A
#
# COMPACT_ATOMS: atom_id res chain seq x y z
N MET A 1 14.48 -70.40 -2.87
CA MET A 1 13.12 -70.22 -3.41
C MET A 1 12.81 -68.73 -3.39
N MET A 2 12.59 -68.13 -4.57
CA MET A 2 12.19 -66.73 -4.72
C MET A 2 10.68 -66.58 -4.51
N HIS A 3 10.23 -65.59 -3.73
CA HIS A 3 8.96 -64.87 -3.90
C HIS A 3 9.15 -63.47 -3.29
N ARG A 4 9.44 -62.42 -4.09
CA ARG A 4 8.48 -61.50 -4.75
C ARG A 4 7.41 -60.94 -3.80
N ARG A 5 7.35 -59.60 -3.74
CA ARG A 5 6.39 -58.70 -3.05
C ARG A 5 6.92 -58.36 -1.64
N GLU A 6 7.15 -57.12 -1.24
CA GLU A 6 6.37 -55.90 -1.43
C GLU A 6 7.25 -54.64 -1.47
N LEU A 7 6.93 -53.76 -2.42
CA LEU A 7 7.31 -52.35 -2.44
C LEU A 7 6.29 -51.56 -1.58
N MET A 8 6.61 -50.29 -1.31
CA MET A 8 5.88 -49.26 -0.54
C MET A 8 6.37 -49.17 0.93
N ALA A 9 6.77 -48.03 1.48
CA ALA A 9 6.50 -46.64 1.11
C ALA A 9 7.69 -45.73 1.44
N ALA A 10 8.11 -44.95 0.44
CA ALA A 10 8.85 -43.73 0.64
C ALA A 10 7.85 -42.61 0.97
N SER A 11 8.09 -41.86 2.04
CA SER A 11 7.50 -40.53 2.24
C SER A 11 8.41 -39.73 3.17
N LEU A 12 9.34 -39.00 2.55
CA LEU A 12 10.09 -37.94 3.22
C LEU A 12 9.10 -36.82 3.57
N ALA A 13 8.89 -36.61 4.86
CA ALA A 13 8.24 -35.40 5.36
C ALA A 13 9.23 -34.23 5.22
N VAL A 14 9.20 -33.54 4.08
CA VAL A 14 9.83 -32.23 3.93
C VAL A 14 8.85 -31.21 4.49
N SER A 15 8.99 -30.89 5.78
CA SER A 15 8.30 -29.74 6.38
C SER A 15 8.90 -28.46 5.80
N ALA A 16 8.26 -27.93 4.75
CA ALA A 16 8.55 -26.61 4.22
C ALA A 16 8.13 -25.56 5.26
N ALA A 17 9.10 -25.08 6.04
CA ALA A 17 8.97 -23.85 6.79
C ALA A 17 8.91 -22.68 5.79
N TRP A 18 7.72 -22.37 5.31
CA TRP A 18 7.47 -21.12 4.59
C TRP A 18 7.32 -20.00 5.63
N ALA A 19 8.44 -19.62 6.24
CA ALA A 19 8.54 -18.33 6.88
C ALA A 19 8.43 -17.29 5.74
N ALA A 20 7.27 -16.64 5.65
CA ALA A 20 7.09 -15.46 4.84
C ALA A 20 8.16 -14.44 5.25
N ARG A 21 9.23 -14.36 4.45
CA ARG A 21 10.12 -13.21 4.47
C ARG A 21 9.25 -12.05 3.98
N ALA A 22 8.74 -11.27 4.91
CA ALA A 22 8.40 -9.89 4.60
C ALA A 22 9.73 -9.24 4.23
N ASP A 23 9.98 -9.07 2.93
CA ASP A 23 11.06 -8.21 2.46
C ASP A 23 10.79 -6.82 3.05
N ALA A 24 11.45 -6.51 4.15
CA ALA A 24 11.60 -5.15 4.62
C ALA A 24 12.42 -4.45 3.53
N ALA A 25 11.73 -3.77 2.62
CA ALA A 25 12.37 -3.07 1.53
C ALA A 25 13.41 -2.10 2.13
N ASP A 26 14.68 -2.30 1.80
CA ASP A 26 15.74 -1.36 2.15
C ASP A 26 15.36 0.02 1.59
N GLY A 27 15.31 1.01 2.47
CA GLY A 27 14.85 2.35 2.11
C GLY A 27 15.70 2.97 1.01
N THR A 28 15.08 3.77 0.15
CA THR A 28 15.76 4.39 -1.00
C THR A 28 16.30 5.78 -0.64
N PRO A 29 17.57 6.13 -0.92
CA PRO A 29 18.06 7.49 -0.71
C PRO A 29 17.19 8.54 -1.41
N PHE A 30 16.90 9.64 -0.70
CA PHE A 30 15.99 10.67 -1.14
C PHE A 30 16.47 12.07 -0.79
N ASP A 31 16.54 12.94 -1.79
CA ASP A 31 16.97 14.33 -1.66
C ASP A 31 16.13 15.28 -2.54
N GLY A 32 16.38 16.59 -2.43
CA GLY A 32 15.65 17.63 -3.18
C GLY A 32 15.77 17.56 -4.71
N SER A 33 16.66 16.72 -5.25
CA SER A 33 16.80 16.47 -6.68
C SER A 33 16.13 15.18 -7.14
N THR A 34 15.80 14.24 -6.24
CA THR A 34 15.23 12.92 -6.57
C THR A 34 13.97 13.03 -7.42
N VAL A 35 13.00 13.87 -7.04
CA VAL A 35 11.75 14.03 -7.80
C VAL A 35 11.98 14.60 -9.20
N LYS A 36 12.89 15.58 -9.33
CA LYS A 36 13.23 16.19 -10.62
C LYS A 36 13.89 15.19 -11.57
N LYS A 37 14.78 14.34 -11.05
CA LYS A 37 15.41 13.25 -11.81
C LYS A 37 14.35 12.26 -12.29
N LEU A 38 13.51 11.75 -11.37
CA LEU A 38 12.44 10.81 -11.70
C LEU A 38 11.46 11.36 -12.76
N ALA A 39 11.09 12.64 -12.67
CA ALA A 39 10.21 13.28 -13.65
C ALA A 39 10.88 13.39 -15.03
N ARG A 40 12.15 13.80 -15.08
CA ARG A 40 12.93 13.88 -16.32
C ARG A 40 13.05 12.53 -17.01
N ASP A 41 13.41 11.49 -16.25
CA ASP A 41 13.61 10.14 -16.78
C ASP A 41 12.29 9.59 -17.37
N ARG A 42 11.16 9.87 -16.73
CA ARG A 42 9.84 9.48 -17.25
C ARG A 42 9.42 10.23 -18.50
N ALA A 43 9.69 11.54 -18.54
CA ALA A 43 9.40 12.36 -19.71
C ALA A 43 10.21 11.94 -20.95
N ALA A 44 11.36 11.29 -20.75
CA ALA A 44 12.18 10.74 -21.83
C ALA A 44 11.65 9.40 -22.40
N THR A 45 10.57 8.84 -21.84
CA THR A 45 9.98 7.57 -22.29
C THR A 45 8.54 7.76 -22.73
N ALA A 46 8.01 6.81 -23.51
CA ALA A 46 6.60 6.82 -23.90
C ALA A 46 5.69 6.83 -22.66
N PHE A 47 4.63 7.63 -22.71
CA PHE A 47 3.65 7.71 -21.62
C PHE A 47 3.04 6.34 -21.32
N LYS A 48 3.04 5.96 -20.04
CA LYS A 48 2.35 4.78 -19.53
C LYS A 48 1.22 5.24 -18.61
N PRO A 49 -0.04 4.85 -18.87
CA PRO A 49 -1.14 5.17 -17.96
C PRO A 49 -0.93 4.47 -16.62
N ALA A 50 -1.44 5.09 -15.55
CA ALA A 50 -1.40 4.52 -14.22
C ALA A 50 -2.18 3.20 -14.16
N ASP A 51 -1.76 2.29 -13.27
CA ASP A 51 -2.52 1.07 -13.02
C ASP A 51 -3.86 1.39 -12.36
N ARG A 52 -4.94 1.06 -13.08
CA ARG A 52 -6.33 1.23 -12.65
C ARG A 52 -7.00 -0.10 -12.28
N SER A 53 -6.23 -1.19 -12.27
CA SER A 53 -6.76 -2.51 -11.89
C SER A 53 -7.21 -2.50 -10.44
N LEU A 54 -8.44 -2.94 -10.22
CA LEU A 54 -9.06 -3.06 -8.91
C LEU A 54 -9.70 -4.43 -8.80
N PRO A 55 -9.68 -5.05 -7.61
CA PRO A 55 -10.51 -6.22 -7.34
C PRO A 55 -11.98 -5.91 -7.63
N ASP A 56 -12.74 -6.93 -8.03
CA ASP A 56 -14.17 -6.81 -8.33
C ASP A 56 -14.97 -6.16 -7.20
N ALA A 57 -14.58 -6.41 -5.95
CA ALA A 57 -15.17 -5.82 -4.75
C ALA A 57 -15.06 -4.29 -4.67
N LEU A 58 -14.18 -3.66 -5.46
CA LEU A 58 -13.96 -2.20 -5.51
C LEU A 58 -14.22 -1.60 -6.89
N SER A 59 -14.15 -2.40 -7.96
CA SER A 59 -14.37 -1.91 -9.33
C SER A 59 -15.86 -1.76 -9.67
N LYS A 60 -16.73 -2.51 -8.97
CA LYS A 60 -18.18 -2.56 -9.23
C LYS A 60 -19.02 -1.72 -8.26
N ILE A 61 -18.39 -1.02 -7.32
CA ILE A 61 -19.09 -0.24 -6.29
C ILE A 61 -19.50 1.13 -6.83
N GLY A 62 -20.64 1.65 -6.35
CA GLY A 62 -21.13 2.98 -6.64
C GLY A 62 -20.76 4.01 -5.57
N TYR A 63 -21.37 5.19 -5.66
CA TYR A 63 -21.16 6.28 -4.71
C TYR A 63 -21.56 5.87 -3.27
N ASP A 64 -22.70 5.20 -3.13
CA ASP A 64 -23.27 4.85 -1.83
C ASP A 64 -22.41 3.85 -1.07
N GLU A 65 -21.84 2.87 -1.76
CA GLU A 65 -20.86 1.96 -1.18
C GLU A 65 -19.55 2.69 -0.86
N TYR A 66 -19.03 3.48 -1.81
CA TYR A 66 -17.74 4.14 -1.66
C TYR A 66 -17.69 5.08 -0.45
N ARG A 67 -18.77 5.84 -0.18
CA ARG A 67 -18.84 6.73 1.00
C ARG A 67 -18.83 5.98 2.35
N THR A 68 -19.11 4.69 2.35
CA THR A 68 -19.03 3.86 3.56
C THR A 68 -17.60 3.41 3.88
N ILE A 69 -16.67 3.49 2.91
CA ILE A 69 -15.27 3.17 3.15
C ILE A 69 -14.65 4.33 3.92
N ARG A 70 -14.31 4.10 5.19
CA ARG A 70 -13.80 5.15 6.08
C ARG A 70 -12.45 4.78 6.64
N PHE A 71 -11.48 5.69 6.49
CA PHE A 71 -10.21 5.60 7.17
C PHE A 71 -10.42 5.63 8.69
N ASP A 72 -9.71 4.77 9.41
CA ASP A 72 -9.65 4.79 10.87
C ASP A 72 -8.60 5.82 11.31
N PRO A 73 -9.01 6.95 11.94
CA PRO A 73 -8.05 7.96 12.40
C PRO A 73 -7.01 7.40 13.37
N ALA A 74 -7.27 6.29 14.07
CA ALA A 74 -6.27 5.66 14.95
C ALA A 74 -5.06 5.13 14.18
N GLN A 75 -5.18 4.91 12.87
CA GLN A 75 -4.11 4.45 11.98
C GLN A 75 -3.44 5.60 11.22
N SER A 76 -3.71 6.87 11.56
CA SER A 76 -3.08 8.04 10.94
C SER A 76 -1.54 7.94 11.00
N LEU A 77 -0.87 8.23 9.89
CA LEU A 77 0.58 8.34 9.87
C LEU A 77 1.00 9.53 10.74
N TRP A 78 2.04 9.31 11.57
CA TRP A 78 2.56 10.24 12.58
C TRP A 78 1.65 10.51 13.77
N ARG A 79 0.56 9.76 13.95
CA ARG A 79 -0.24 9.86 15.15
C ARG A 79 0.60 9.53 16.39
N GLY A 80 0.57 10.41 17.38
CA GLY A 80 1.37 10.28 18.61
C GLY A 80 2.85 10.62 18.45
N ALA A 81 3.29 11.09 17.28
CA ALA A 81 4.68 11.52 17.06
C ALA A 81 4.98 12.95 17.57
N GLY A 82 4.00 13.62 18.18
CA GLY A 82 4.16 15.01 18.67
C GLY A 82 4.29 16.06 17.57
N LEU A 83 3.89 15.72 16.33
CA LEU A 83 3.87 16.64 15.20
C LEU A 83 2.58 17.46 15.17
N PRO A 84 2.59 18.69 14.63
CA PRO A 84 1.38 19.51 14.47
C PRO A 84 0.46 19.02 13.34
N PHE A 85 0.80 17.90 12.69
CA PHE A 85 0.02 17.30 11.62
C PHE A 85 0.14 15.79 11.66
N GLU A 86 -0.90 15.17 11.15
CA GLU A 86 -0.93 13.75 10.82
C GLU A 86 -1.42 13.57 9.37
N ALA A 87 -1.13 12.41 8.79
CA ALA A 87 -1.63 12.07 7.46
C ALA A 87 -2.59 10.88 7.52
N GLN A 88 -3.76 11.08 6.93
CA GLN A 88 -4.80 10.07 6.73
C GLN A 88 -4.87 9.71 5.25
N PHE A 89 -5.36 8.53 4.92
CA PHE A 89 -5.36 8.04 3.55
C PHE A 89 -6.77 7.90 2.97
N PHE A 90 -6.88 8.02 1.65
CA PHE A 90 -8.08 7.66 0.90
C PHE A 90 -7.93 6.26 0.32
N HIS A 91 -9.01 5.51 0.33
CA HIS A 91 -9.06 4.19 -0.30
C HIS A 91 -9.22 4.31 -1.82
N ARG A 92 -8.64 3.38 -2.59
CA ARG A 92 -8.95 3.27 -4.04
C ARG A 92 -10.34 2.68 -4.25
N GLY A 93 -11.01 3.06 -5.32
CA GLY A 93 -12.33 2.57 -5.66
C GLY A 93 -13.18 3.63 -6.34
N TRP A 94 -14.19 3.20 -7.10
CA TRP A 94 -15.13 4.08 -7.81
C TRP A 94 -14.43 5.24 -8.55
N LEU A 95 -14.47 6.44 -7.99
CA LEU A 95 -13.89 7.66 -8.57
C LEU A 95 -12.35 7.71 -8.55
N TYR A 96 -11.69 6.93 -7.68
CA TYR A 96 -10.23 6.92 -7.50
C TYR A 96 -9.63 5.54 -7.79
N PRO A 97 -9.65 5.07 -9.06
CA PRO A 97 -9.10 3.76 -9.39
C PRO A 97 -7.58 3.74 -9.51
N ASP A 98 -6.95 4.90 -9.71
CA ASP A 98 -5.52 5.00 -9.95
C ASP A 98 -4.73 4.64 -8.69
N ARG A 99 -3.68 3.82 -8.84
CA ARG A 99 -2.75 3.53 -7.77
C ARG A 99 -1.83 4.72 -7.48
N VAL A 100 -1.59 5.00 -6.20
CA VAL A 100 -0.57 5.95 -5.74
C VAL A 100 0.31 5.27 -4.70
N ASP A 101 1.60 5.17 -4.99
CA ASP A 101 2.58 4.75 -4.00
C ASP A 101 2.94 5.96 -3.11
N ILE A 102 2.99 5.74 -1.79
CA ILE A 102 3.32 6.76 -0.79
C ILE A 102 4.59 6.33 -0.06
N PHE A 103 5.49 7.28 0.15
CA PHE A 103 6.74 7.06 0.86
C PHE A 103 6.87 8.11 1.96
N GLU A 104 7.32 7.67 3.13
CA GLU A 104 7.78 8.53 4.21
C GLU A 104 9.28 8.72 4.05
N VAL A 105 9.79 9.94 4.22
CA VAL A 105 11.24 10.21 4.15
C VAL A 105 11.73 10.57 5.54
N VAL A 106 12.61 9.75 6.09
CA VAL A 106 13.26 9.97 7.39
C VAL A 106 14.77 9.94 7.18
N ASP A 107 15.47 10.99 7.64
CA ASP A 107 16.93 11.11 7.54
C ASP A 107 17.50 10.87 6.13
N GLY A 108 16.80 11.37 5.11
CA GLY A 108 17.21 11.24 3.71
C GLY A 108 16.95 9.86 3.10
N VAL A 109 16.15 9.02 3.77
CA VAL A 109 15.78 7.68 3.30
C VAL A 109 14.27 7.59 3.13
N ALA A 110 13.82 7.31 1.90
CA ALA A 110 12.43 7.06 1.58
C ALA A 110 12.05 5.60 1.89
N GLN A 111 11.08 5.44 2.79
CA GLN A 111 10.49 4.18 3.22
C GLN A 111 9.05 4.08 2.70
N PRO A 112 8.63 2.93 2.13
CA PRO A 112 7.27 2.79 1.62
C PRO A 112 6.26 2.78 2.77
N VAL A 113 5.21 3.59 2.64
CA VAL A 113 4.02 3.45 3.48
C VAL A 113 3.21 2.28 2.93
N VAL A 114 3.22 1.16 3.66
CA VAL A 114 2.55 -0.07 3.25
C VAL A 114 1.05 0.05 3.53
N TYR A 115 0.24 -0.21 2.51
CA TYR A 115 -1.20 -0.28 2.69
C TYR A 115 -1.55 -1.47 3.57
N ARG A 116 -2.42 -1.24 4.55
CA ARG A 116 -3.01 -2.30 5.34
C ARG A 116 -4.54 -2.19 5.29
N PRO A 117 -5.27 -3.28 5.00
CA PRO A 117 -6.73 -3.25 4.95
C PRO A 117 -7.44 -2.81 6.24
N ASP A 118 -6.78 -2.93 7.39
CA ASP A 118 -7.28 -2.52 8.70
C ASP A 118 -7.15 -1.00 8.96
N MET A 119 -6.47 -0.26 8.09
CA MET A 119 -6.54 1.21 8.05
C MET A 119 -7.94 1.73 7.69
N PHE A 120 -8.82 0.84 7.19
CA PHE A 120 -10.14 1.20 6.71
C PHE A 120 -11.23 0.29 7.28
N SER A 121 -12.34 0.94 7.62
CA SER A 121 -13.62 0.27 7.84
C SER A 121 -14.42 0.27 6.53
N PHE A 122 -15.17 -0.80 6.33
CA PHE A 122 -16.01 -1.01 5.15
C PHE A 122 -17.46 -1.13 5.61
N GLY A 123 -18.39 -0.53 4.88
CA GLY A 123 -19.82 -0.65 5.17
C GLY A 123 -20.33 -2.09 5.03
N ALA A 124 -21.50 -2.34 5.62
CA ALA A 124 -22.17 -3.64 5.52
C ALA A 124 -22.35 -4.05 4.05
N GLY A 125 -21.97 -5.29 3.71
CA GLY A 125 -22.08 -5.83 2.36
C GLY A 125 -20.86 -5.63 1.47
N LEU A 126 -19.87 -4.83 1.89
CA LEU A 126 -18.60 -4.71 1.17
C LEU A 126 -17.56 -5.70 1.69
N GLN A 127 -17.01 -6.52 0.79
CA GLN A 127 -15.84 -7.34 1.14
C GLN A 127 -14.60 -6.46 1.21
N ARG A 128 -13.92 -6.53 2.36
CA ARG A 128 -12.56 -6.01 2.51
C ARG A 128 -11.66 -6.73 1.48
N PRO A 129 -10.97 -6.00 0.60
CA PRO A 129 -10.04 -6.62 -0.33
C PRO A 129 -8.81 -7.15 0.42
N GLN A 130 -8.25 -8.25 -0.09
CA GLN A 130 -7.03 -8.86 0.44
C GLN A 130 -5.86 -8.61 -0.53
N GLY A 131 -4.65 -8.40 0.02
CA GLY A 131 -3.41 -8.27 -0.74
C GLY A 131 -3.14 -6.89 -1.36
N ASP A 132 -2.08 -6.81 -2.16
CA ASP A 132 -1.47 -5.57 -2.70
C ASP A 132 -2.39 -4.77 -3.65
N ALA A 133 -3.49 -5.38 -4.10
CA ALA A 133 -4.45 -4.79 -5.01
C ALA A 133 -5.21 -3.59 -4.42
N ALA A 134 -5.11 -3.35 -3.11
CA ALA A 134 -5.90 -2.37 -2.39
C ALA A 134 -5.16 -1.12 -1.91
N ARG A 135 -3.94 -0.86 -2.41
CA ARG A 135 -3.08 0.28 -2.02
C ARG A 135 -3.83 1.63 -1.97
N ALA A 136 -3.43 2.57 -1.11
CA ALA A 136 -4.12 3.85 -0.95
C ALA A 136 -4.18 4.69 -2.24
N GLY A 137 -5.26 5.45 -2.44
CA GLY A 137 -5.48 6.34 -3.58
C GLY A 137 -4.96 7.76 -3.38
N GLY A 138 -4.61 8.13 -2.14
CA GLY A 138 -4.07 9.44 -1.79
C GLY A 138 -3.98 9.66 -0.28
N SER A 139 -3.43 10.81 0.14
CA SER A 139 -3.32 11.21 1.54
C SER A 139 -3.93 12.61 1.77
N ARG A 140 -4.68 12.78 2.86
CA ARG A 140 -5.09 14.07 3.42
C ARG A 140 -4.26 14.35 4.66
N GLN A 141 -3.67 15.54 4.75
CA GLN A 141 -3.14 16.04 6.01
C GLN A 141 -4.29 16.61 6.84
N SER A 142 -4.41 16.17 8.09
CA SER A 142 -5.30 16.78 9.07
C SER A 142 -4.41 17.60 10.01
N PRO A 143 -4.64 18.93 10.14
CA PRO A 143 -3.93 19.70 11.16
C PRO A 143 -4.39 19.17 12.52
N ASP A 144 -3.43 18.84 13.38
CA ASP A 144 -3.70 18.83 14.81
C ASP A 144 -3.85 20.31 15.23
N HIS A 145 -4.65 20.64 16.23
CA HIS A 145 -4.90 22.04 16.60
C HIS A 145 -3.62 22.70 17.17
N ALA A 146 -2.70 23.13 16.31
CA ALA A 146 -1.58 24.01 16.59
C ALA A 146 -1.05 24.64 15.29
N PRO A 147 -0.76 25.95 15.24
CA PRO A 147 -0.26 26.60 14.04
C PRO A 147 1.20 26.21 13.77
N HIS A 148 1.58 26.23 12.48
CA HIS A 148 2.93 26.17 11.87
C HIS A 148 3.21 24.94 10.99
N ARG A 149 3.48 25.21 9.70
CA ARG A 149 3.65 24.30 8.53
C ARG A 149 5.07 23.68 8.50
N PRO A 150 5.29 22.47 7.92
CA PRO A 150 5.64 22.33 6.50
C PRO A 150 5.14 21.03 5.82
N GLY A 151 5.44 20.87 4.52
CA GLY A 151 4.67 20.09 3.53
C GLY A 151 5.08 18.62 3.27
N VAL A 152 4.17 17.91 2.60
CA VAL A 152 4.32 16.51 2.18
C VAL A 152 4.48 16.40 0.67
N ALA A 153 5.49 15.65 0.24
CA ALA A 153 5.74 15.28 -1.16
C ALA A 153 5.06 13.94 -1.47
N ALA A 154 3.96 13.97 -2.20
CA ALA A 154 3.36 12.76 -2.78
C ALA A 154 4.11 12.41 -4.08
N ILE A 155 4.97 11.40 -4.03
CA ILE A 155 5.68 10.88 -5.20
C ILE A 155 4.79 9.83 -5.87
N ARG A 156 4.04 10.23 -6.89
CA ARG A 156 3.34 9.27 -7.75
C ARG A 156 4.39 8.46 -8.55
N ARG A 157 4.67 7.21 -8.17
CA ARG A 157 5.33 6.26 -9.08
C ARG A 157 4.26 5.55 -9.94
N GLN A 158 4.44 5.64 -11.27
CA GLN A 158 3.89 4.83 -12.38
C GLN A 158 2.51 4.21 -12.14
#